data_AF-A0A7W6R6F8-F1
#
_entry.id   AF-A0A7W6R6F8-F1
#
_cell.length_a   1.000
_cell.length_b   1.000
_cell.length_c   1.000
_cell.angle_alpha   90.00
_cell.angle_beta   90.00
_cell.angle_gamma   90.00
#
_symmetry.space_group_name_H-M   'P 1'
#
loop_
_entity.id
_entity.type
_entity.pdbx_description
1 polymer ?
#
loop_
_entity_poly.entity_id
_entity_poly.type
_entity_poly.pdbx_seq_one_letter_code
_entity_poly.pdbx_strand_id
1 'polypeptide(L)' 'MKHASIIVRADWDEEAGVWVASSNDIEGLAVEADTLEALEPKVVAAITDLFELNGFTSSLPEIPIHIMAEQLVRIPNPTY' A
#
# COMPACT_ATOMS: atom_id res chain seq x y z
N MET A 1 -2.17 9.63 17.58
CA MET A 1 -3.48 9.86 16.94
C MET A 1 -4.13 8.49 16.76
N LYS A 2 -5.43 8.32 17.01
CA LYS A 2 -6.10 7.07 16.63
C LYS A 2 -6.17 7.07 15.11
N HIS A 3 -5.36 6.28 14.42
CA HIS A 3 -5.50 6.14 12.97
C HIS A 3 -6.88 5.53 12.73
N ALA A 4 -7.79 6.32 12.16
CA ALA A 4 -9.13 5.87 11.79
C ALA A 4 -9.06 4.77 10.70
N SER A 5 -7.94 4.72 9.99
CA SER A 5 -7.55 3.69 9.04
C SER A 5 -6.05 3.83 8.70
N ILE A 6 -5.45 2.74 8.23
CA ILE A 6 -4.10 2.72 7.67
C ILE A 6 -4.21 3.04 6.18
N ILE A 7 -3.42 4.00 5.71
CA ILE A 7 -3.34 4.36 4.30
C ILE A 7 -2.10 3.70 3.68
N VAL A 8 -2.33 2.88 2.66
CA VAL A 8 -1.28 2.26 1.84
C VAL A 8 -1.35 2.86 0.45
N ARG A 9 -0.23 3.38 -0.04
CA ARG A 9 -0.08 3.84 -1.43
C ARG A 9 0.55 2.72 -2.22
N ALA A 10 -0.07 2.37 -3.34
CA ALA A 10 0.44 1.43 -4.32
C ALA A 10 0.78 2.21 -5.59
N ASP A 11 2.07 2.41 -5.84
CA ASP A 11 2.56 3.11 -7.01
C ASP A 11 2.96 2.08 -8.08
N TRP A 12 2.56 2.30 -9.33
CA TRP A 12 3.01 1.46 -10.43
C TRP A 12 4.45 1.84 -10.83
N ASP A 13 5.37 0.88 -10.70
CA ASP A 13 6.73 0.99 -11.23
C ASP A 13 6.74 0.46 -12.67
N GLU A 14 6.86 1.38 -13.65
CA GLU A 14 6.89 1.01 -15.07
C GLU A 14 8.18 0.27 -15.48
N GLU A 15 9.30 0.50 -14.80
CA GLU A 15 10.58 -0.13 -15.13
C GLU A 15 10.59 -1.59 -14.67
N ALA A 16 10.06 -1.85 -13.47
CA ALA A 16 9.97 -3.19 -12.91
C ALA A 16 8.69 -3.95 -13.35
N GLY A 17 7.64 -3.24 -13.77
CA GLY A 17 6.36 -3.84 -14.14
C GLY A 17 5.58 -4.41 -12.96
N VAL A 18 5.66 -3.76 -11.80
CA VAL A 18 5.01 -4.18 -10.56
C VAL A 18 4.39 -2.99 -9.84
N TRP A 19 3.37 -3.27 -9.03
CA TRP A 19 2.89 -2.34 -8.02
C TRP A 19 3.78 -2.41 -6.79
N VAL A 20 4.17 -1.26 -6.25
CA VAL A 20 4.96 -1.12 -5.03
C VAL A 20 4.11 -0.45 -3.96
N ALA A 21 3.88 -1.15 -2.84
CA ALA A 21 3.12 -0.66 -1.71
C ALA A 21 4.01 -0.07 -0.60
N SER A 22 3.67 1.12 -0.13
CA SER A 22 4.29 1.79 1.02
C SER A 22 3.26 2.50 1.90
N SER A 23 3.62 2.81 3.14
CA SER A 23 2.74 3.55 4.06
C SER A 23 3.53 4.47 4.99
N ASN A 24 2.96 5.65 5.27
CA ASN A 24 3.46 6.54 6.33
C ASN A 24 2.90 6.20 7.71
N ASP A 25 1.84 5.39 7.77
CA ASP A 25 1.24 4.98 9.04
C ASP A 25 1.99 3.78 9.63
N ILE A 26 2.56 2.93 8.78
CA ILE A 26 3.26 1.70 9.17
C ILE A 26 4.73 1.78 8.75
N GLU A 27 5.61 1.98 9.72
CA GLU A 27 7.06 1.98 9.49
C GLU A 27 7.53 0.61 8.99
N GLY A 28 8.30 0.62 7.89
CA GLY A 28 8.89 -0.58 7.29
C GLY A 28 8.01 -1.29 6.27
N LEU A 29 6.80 -0.79 5.96
CA LEU A 29 5.98 -1.39 4.90
C LEU A 29 6.59 -1.13 3.52
N ALA A 30 7.08 -2.20 2.89
CA ALA A 30 7.57 -2.21 1.52
C ALA A 30 7.34 -3.60 0.92
N VAL A 31 6.32 -3.72 0.05
CA VAL A 31 6.01 -4.97 -0.67
C VAL A 31 5.61 -4.67 -2.11
N GLU A 32 5.80 -5.64 -3.01
CA GLU A 32 5.48 -5.47 -4.43
C GLU A 32 4.74 -6.68 -5.01
N ALA A 33 3.99 -6.45 -6.10
CA ALA A 33 3.35 -7.52 -6.87
C ALA A 33 2.95 -7.06 -8.27
N ASP A 34 2.86 -8.00 -9.20
CA ASP A 34 2.52 -7.76 -10.61
C ASP A 34 1.09 -7.17 -10.79
N THR A 35 0.18 -7.45 -9.86
CA THR A 35 -1.21 -6.93 -9.90
C THR A 35 -1.67 -6.46 -8.52
N LEU A 36 -2.69 -5.58 -8.47
CA LEU A 36 -3.28 -5.13 -7.20
C LEU A 36 -3.91 -6.28 -6.41
N GLU A 37 -4.51 -7.25 -7.09
CA GLU A 37 -5.09 -8.45 -6.47
C GLU A 37 -4.02 -9.32 -5.81
N ALA A 38 -2.82 -9.38 -6.39
CA ALA A 38 -1.67 -10.07 -5.79
C ALA A 38 -0.99 -9.23 -4.70
N LEU A 39 -1.12 -7.91 -4.76
CA LEU A 39 -0.53 -6.96 -3.80
C LEU A 39 -1.30 -6.94 -2.48
N GLU A 40 -2.62 -6.90 -2.52
CA GLU A 40 -3.50 -6.84 -1.33
C GLU A 40 -3.12 -7.88 -0.26
N PRO A 41 -3.06 -9.20 -0.55
CA PRO A 41 -2.72 -10.18 0.48
C PRO A 41 -1.30 -10.01 1.03
N LYS A 42 -0.34 -9.53 0.21
CA LYS A 42 1.02 -9.23 0.68
C LYS A 42 1.06 -8.04 1.63
N VAL A 43 0.29 -6.99 1.32
CA VAL A 43 0.15 -5.81 2.19
C VAL A 43 -0.43 -6.20 3.54
N VAL A 44 -1.50 -6.99 3.55
CA VAL A 44 -2.15 -7.45 4.80
C VAL A 44 -1.19 -8.28 5.65
N ALA A 45 -0.48 -9.22 5.04
CA ALA A 45 0.51 -10.05 5.74
C ALA A 45 1.65 -9.20 6.33
N ALA A 46 2.25 -8.33 5.51
CA ALA A 46 3.35 -7.48 5.95
C ALA A 46 2.95 -6.49 7.05
N ILE A 47 1.76 -5.89 6.96
CA ILE A 47 1.24 -5.02 8.03
C ILE A 47 1.07 -5.81 9.32
N THR A 48 0.58 -7.05 9.26
CA THR A 48 0.41 -7.89 10.45
C THR A 48 1.75 -8.17 11.12
N ASP A 49 2.76 -8.57 10.36
CA ASP A 49 4.11 -8.82 10.88
C ASP A 49 4.73 -7.54 11.48
N LEU A 50 4.58 -6.40 10.80
CA LEU A 50 5.10 -5.11 11.27
C LEU A 50 4.38 -4.60 12.51
N PHE A 51 3.11 -4.93 12.70
CA PHE A 51 2.37 -4.59 13.92
C PHE A 51 2.97 -5.26 15.14
N GLU A 52 3.28 -6.55 15.01
CA GLU A 52 3.92 -7.32 16.07
C GLU A 52 5.34 -6.80 16.35
N LEU A 53 6.12 -6.54 15.30
CA LEU A 53 7.51 -6.07 15.42
C LEU A 53 7.61 -4.65 15.99
N ASN A 54 6.71 -3.74 15.61
CA ASN A 54 6.73 -2.35 16.05
C ASN A 54 6.02 -2.13 17.40
N GLY A 55 5.41 -3.19 17.97
CA GLY A 55 4.67 -3.09 19.23
C GLY A 55 3.40 -2.24 19.12
N PHE A 56 2.79 -2.20 17.94
CA PHE A 56 1.58 -1.41 17.72
C PHE A 56 0.38 -2.08 18.40
N THR A 57 -0.41 -1.30 19.13
CA THR A 57 -1.64 -1.78 19.77
C THR A 57 -2.85 -0.97 19.29
N SER A 58 -3.90 -1.67 18.85
CA SER A 58 -5.19 -1.06 18.53
C SER A 58 -6.28 -1.56 19.48
N SER A 59 -7.22 -0.69 19.81
CA SER A 59 -8.44 -1.07 20.55
C SER A 59 -9.61 -1.41 19.63
N LEU A 60 -9.41 -1.36 18.31
CA LEU A 60 -10.44 -1.70 17.33
C LEU A 60 -10.50 -3.23 17.17
N PRO A 61 -11.70 -3.81 16.97
CA PRO A 61 -11.84 -5.24 16.68
C PRO A 61 -11.27 -5.59 15.31
N GLU A 62 -11.33 -4.66 14.36
CA GLU A 62 -10.77 -4.77 13.01
C GLU A 62 -10.12 -3.44 12.65
N ILE A 63 -8.98 -3.50 11.97
CA ILE A 63 -8.21 -2.31 11.59
C ILE A 63 -8.41 -2.08 10.10
N PRO A 64 -9.11 -1.01 9.69
CA PRO A 64 -9.35 -0.76 8.28
C PRO A 64 -8.05 -0.32 7.58
N ILE A 65 -7.81 -0.92 6.42
CA ILE A 65 -6.71 -0.59 5.51
C ILE A 65 -7.32 -0.05 4.21
N HIS A 66 -6.88 1.13 3.77
CA HIS A 66 -7.21 1.65 2.45
C HIS A 66 -5.98 1.55 1.56
N ILE A 67 -6.09 0.75 0.51
CA ILE A 67 -5.06 0.66 -0.53
C ILE A 67 -5.46 1.61 -1.66
N MET A 68 -4.62 2.61 -1.91
CA MET A 68 -4.81 3.62 -2.94
C MET A 68 -3.79 3.36 -4.05
N ALA A 69 -4.28 2.96 -5.22
CA ALA A 69 -3.44 2.73 -6.39
C ALA A 69 -3.27 4.03 -7.18
N GLU A 70 -2.02 4.36 -7.54
CA GLU A 70 -1.67 5.50 -8.38
C GLU A 70 -0.85 5.02 -9.58
N GLN A 71 -1.34 5.32 -10.79
CA GLN A 71 -0.63 5.05 -12.03
C GLN A 71 -0.77 6.26 -12.97
N LEU A 72 0.38 6.78 -13.39
CA LEU A 72 0.44 7.84 -14.39
C LEU A 72 0.35 7.21 -15.78
N VAL A 73 -0.68 7.56 -16.54
CA VAL A 73 -0.78 7.22 -17.97
C VAL A 73 -0.72 8.49 -18.82
N ARG A 74 -0.09 8.40 -19.99
CA ARG A 74 0.02 9.52 -20.93
C ARG A 74 -0.76 9.22 -22.19
N ILE A 75 -1.49 10.22 -22.68
CA ILE A 75 -2.11 10.19 -24.00
C ILE A 75 -1.40 11.18 -24.92
N PRO A 76 -1.37 10.94 -26.24
CA PRO A 76 -0.92 11.95 -27.19
C PRO A 76 -1.71 13.25 -26.99
N ASN A 77 -1.02 14.39 -26.98
CA ASN A 77 -1.69 15.67 -26.95
C ASN A 77 -2.25 15.96 -28.36
N PRO A 78 -3.58 16.11 -28.54
CA PRO A 78 -4.18 16.31 -29.87
C PRO A 78 -3.79 17.64 -30.53
N THR A 79 -3.12 18.53 -29.80
CA THR A 79 -2.69 19.85 -30.28
C THR A 79 -1.18 19.96 -30.55
N TYR A 80 -0.42 18.89 -30.31
CA TYR A 80 1.00 18.76 -30.68
C TYR A 80 1.19 17.69 -31.77
#